data_AF-A0A6P0S001-F1
#
_entry.id   AF-A0A6P0S001-F1
#
_cell.length_a   1.000
_cell.length_b   1.000
_cell.length_c   1.000
_cell.angle_alpha   90.00
_cell.angle_beta   90.00
_cell.angle_gamma   90.00
#
_symmetry.space_group_name_H-M   'P 1'
#
loop_
_entity.id
_entity.type
_entity.pdbx_description
1 polymer ?
#
loop_
_entity_poly.entity_id
_entity_poly.type
_entity_poly.pdbx_seq_one_letter_code
_entity_poly.pdbx_strand_id
1 'polypeptide(L)'
;MSFDDGAPNRNTHTVSATSGGRIDLSGLDTIAAPTRSEDIVQFVVQGALSELDLSSLQTFNGNGQARFDIAEGSLMLGSFENGGTLTARQGGNIDINGSFTQTTGSTTLQDGTLDITGVSNLQGGAIVGSGIINTLELTNDSLINPGNGVGTLDLNGDYTQTGNGLLNIELGGDTAGEFDQLLISGTASLAGTLNVSLVNNYTPEIGDSFEVLNFSDRIGDFTTINLPTLPAGLDFQAQFDANRLLLTVI
;
A
#
# COMPACT_ATOMS: atom_id res chain seq x y z
N MET A 1 7.96 6.12 -29.58
CA MET A 1 8.08 7.57 -29.33
C MET A 1 8.95 7.71 -28.10
N SER A 2 10.07 8.42 -28.16
CA SER A 2 10.89 8.66 -26.96
C SER A 2 10.20 9.72 -26.11
N PHE A 3 9.99 9.46 -24.82
CA PHE A 3 9.42 10.41 -23.87
C PHE A 3 10.46 11.40 -23.30
N ASP A 4 11.71 11.33 -23.80
CA ASP A 4 12.86 12.13 -23.39
C ASP A 4 13.05 13.32 -24.36
N ASP A 5 13.01 14.55 -23.83
CA ASP A 5 13.27 15.79 -24.59
C ASP A 5 14.77 16.20 -24.59
N GLY A 6 15.62 15.46 -23.89
CA GLY A 6 17.06 15.69 -23.76
C GLY A 6 17.43 16.84 -22.81
N ALA A 7 16.49 17.35 -22.01
CA ALA A 7 16.68 18.50 -21.14
C ALA A 7 16.53 18.12 -19.64
N PRO A 8 17.05 18.94 -18.70
CA PRO A 8 17.01 18.62 -17.26
C PRO A 8 15.66 18.93 -16.59
N ASN A 9 14.69 19.49 -17.32
CA ASN A 9 13.33 19.71 -16.83
C ASN A 9 12.53 18.41 -16.82
N ARG A 10 11.62 18.27 -15.84
CA ARG A 10 10.63 17.20 -15.85
C ARG A 10 9.65 17.38 -17.01
N ASN A 11 9.50 16.36 -17.82
CA ASN A 11 8.38 16.21 -18.75
C ASN A 11 7.43 15.13 -18.25
N THR A 12 6.14 15.33 -18.55
CA THR A 12 5.10 14.36 -18.21
C THR A 12 4.28 14.07 -19.45
N HIS A 13 4.27 12.81 -19.86
CA HIS A 13 3.34 12.34 -20.87
C HIS A 13 2.17 11.64 -20.20
N THR A 14 0.96 12.14 -20.42
CA THR A 14 -0.24 11.65 -19.73
C THR A 14 -1.19 10.99 -20.71
N VAL A 15 -1.60 9.76 -20.40
CA VAL A 15 -2.75 9.09 -21.01
C VAL A 15 -3.89 9.13 -20.00
N SER A 16 -5.04 9.68 -20.38
CA SER A 16 -6.14 9.92 -19.43
C SER A 16 -7.49 9.41 -19.93
N ALA A 17 -8.11 8.51 -19.16
CA ALA A 17 -9.51 8.17 -19.27
C ALA A 17 -10.30 8.99 -18.23
N THR A 18 -11.21 9.86 -18.65
CA THR A 18 -11.96 10.71 -17.70
C THR A 18 -13.44 10.80 -18.04
N SER A 19 -14.27 11.11 -17.04
CA SER A 19 -15.72 11.36 -17.21
C SER A 19 -16.46 10.21 -17.93
N GLY A 20 -16.17 8.96 -17.56
CA GLY A 20 -16.73 7.77 -18.19
C GLY A 20 -16.03 7.35 -19.49
N GLY A 21 -14.93 8.01 -19.85
CA GLY A 21 -14.09 7.62 -20.98
C GLY A 21 -13.44 6.26 -20.77
N ARG A 22 -13.34 5.47 -21.84
CA ARG A 22 -12.72 4.14 -21.81
C ARG A 22 -11.59 4.11 -22.83
N ILE A 23 -10.39 3.73 -22.39
CA ILE A 23 -9.22 3.54 -23.24
C ILE A 23 -8.83 2.08 -23.20
N ASP A 24 -8.83 1.43 -24.36
CA ASP A 24 -8.38 0.06 -24.51
C ASP A 24 -6.96 0.05 -25.10
N LEU A 25 -5.99 -0.32 -24.26
CA LEU A 25 -4.61 -0.62 -24.63
C LEU A 25 -4.26 -2.06 -24.20
N SER A 26 -5.25 -2.95 -24.17
CA SER A 26 -5.10 -4.35 -23.75
C SER A 26 -4.04 -5.13 -24.53
N GLY A 27 -3.72 -4.71 -25.76
CA GLY A 27 -2.65 -5.30 -26.59
C GLY A 27 -1.25 -4.68 -26.40
N LEU A 28 -1.07 -3.78 -25.42
CA LEU A 28 0.21 -3.13 -25.14
C LEU A 28 1.02 -3.93 -24.13
N ASP A 29 2.01 -4.69 -24.61
CA ASP A 29 2.79 -5.59 -23.73
C ASP A 29 3.89 -4.87 -22.94
N THR A 30 4.47 -3.81 -23.50
CA THR A 30 5.59 -3.09 -22.91
C THR A 30 5.47 -1.59 -23.13
N ILE A 31 5.90 -0.82 -22.14
CA ILE A 31 6.13 0.61 -22.28
C ILE A 31 7.59 0.88 -21.95
N ALA A 32 8.29 1.57 -22.87
CA ALA A 32 9.57 2.16 -22.54
C ALA A 32 9.32 3.40 -21.69
N ALA A 33 9.61 3.31 -20.39
CA ALA A 33 9.66 4.46 -19.52
C ALA A 33 10.77 5.43 -19.98
N PRO A 34 10.70 6.72 -19.60
CA PRO A 34 11.75 7.67 -19.94
C PRO A 34 13.13 7.17 -19.46
N THR A 35 14.21 7.57 -20.14
CA THR A 35 15.57 7.15 -19.72
C THR A 35 16.10 7.98 -18.56
N ARG A 36 15.54 9.17 -18.36
CA ARG A 36 15.92 10.12 -17.32
C ARG A 36 14.95 10.02 -16.15
N SER A 37 15.48 10.05 -14.92
CA SER A 37 14.71 9.92 -13.68
C SER A 37 13.75 11.07 -13.40
N GLU A 38 13.95 12.23 -14.04
CA GLU A 38 13.06 13.39 -13.90
C GLU A 38 11.79 13.28 -14.73
N ASP A 39 11.79 12.48 -15.81
CA ASP A 39 10.67 12.36 -16.74
C ASP A 39 9.68 11.28 -16.31
N ILE A 40 8.41 11.51 -16.66
CA ILE A 40 7.29 10.70 -16.20
C ILE A 40 6.42 10.26 -17.39
N VAL A 41 6.09 8.98 -17.42
CA VAL A 41 4.91 8.48 -18.14
C VAL A 41 3.81 8.23 -17.12
N GLN A 42 2.67 8.87 -17.32
CA GLN A 42 1.55 8.84 -16.40
C GLN A 42 0.28 8.31 -17.06
N PHE A 43 -0.38 7.38 -16.39
CA PHE A 43 -1.72 6.92 -16.70
C PHE A 43 -2.70 7.44 -15.65
N VAL A 44 -3.78 8.05 -16.10
CA VAL A 44 -4.78 8.66 -15.23
C VAL A 44 -6.15 8.11 -15.58
N VAL A 45 -6.88 7.67 -14.57
CA VAL A 45 -8.30 7.33 -14.69
C VAL A 45 -9.05 8.18 -13.68
N GLN A 46 -9.98 9.02 -14.12
CA GLN A 46 -10.72 9.92 -13.23
C GLN A 46 -12.21 10.01 -13.53
N GLY A 47 -13.01 9.73 -12.50
CA GLY A 47 -14.47 9.82 -12.53
C GLY A 47 -15.12 8.47 -12.79
N ALA A 48 -16.30 8.30 -12.21
CA ALA A 48 -17.10 7.08 -12.31
C ALA A 48 -17.20 6.54 -13.75
N LEU A 49 -17.10 5.21 -13.88
CA LEU A 49 -17.14 4.46 -15.15
C LEU A 49 -15.99 4.76 -16.13
N SER A 50 -14.99 5.55 -15.73
CA SER A 50 -13.78 5.70 -16.54
C SER A 50 -12.93 4.44 -16.43
N GLU A 51 -12.40 3.98 -17.55
CA GLU A 51 -11.63 2.74 -17.59
C GLU A 51 -10.38 2.88 -18.46
N LEU A 52 -9.31 2.25 -18.00
CA LEU A 52 -8.10 2.03 -18.77
C LEU A 52 -7.75 0.55 -18.73
N ASP A 53 -7.73 -0.09 -19.90
CA ASP A 53 -7.30 -1.48 -20.04
C ASP A 53 -5.84 -1.54 -20.47
N LEU A 54 -4.99 -2.14 -19.61
CA LEU A 54 -3.59 -2.45 -19.85
C LEU A 54 -3.32 -3.92 -19.51
N SER A 55 -4.29 -4.82 -19.77
CA SER A 55 -4.26 -6.21 -19.31
C SER A 55 -3.06 -7.03 -19.76
N SER A 56 -2.40 -6.67 -20.87
CA SER A 56 -1.19 -7.37 -21.34
C SER A 56 0.11 -6.67 -20.93
N LEU A 57 0.04 -5.48 -20.31
CA LEU A 57 1.23 -4.73 -19.91
C LEU A 57 1.96 -5.45 -18.77
N GLN A 58 3.16 -5.93 -19.03
CA GLN A 58 3.94 -6.68 -18.04
C GLN A 58 5.01 -5.84 -17.35
N THR A 59 5.65 -4.92 -18.10
CA THR A 59 6.85 -4.21 -17.63
C THR A 59 6.91 -2.77 -18.11
N PHE A 60 7.48 -1.92 -17.24
CA PHE A 60 8.02 -0.62 -17.61
C PHE A 60 9.54 -0.71 -17.75
N ASN A 61 10.06 -0.51 -18.95
CA ASN A 61 11.49 -0.56 -19.21
C ASN A 61 12.07 0.85 -19.25
N GLY A 62 12.91 1.24 -18.29
CA GLY A 62 13.61 2.54 -18.26
C GLY A 62 14.01 2.96 -16.84
N ASN A 63 14.75 4.08 -16.70
CA ASN A 63 15.13 4.64 -15.39
C ASN A 63 14.23 5.80 -14.93
N GLY A 64 13.31 6.25 -15.78
CA GLY A 64 12.29 7.25 -15.50
C GLY A 64 11.11 6.69 -14.74
N GLN A 65 10.17 7.56 -14.35
CA GLN A 65 9.07 7.17 -13.47
C GLN A 65 7.84 6.74 -14.27
N ALA A 66 7.24 5.61 -13.88
CA ALA A 66 5.90 5.22 -14.28
C ALA A 66 4.93 5.53 -13.15
N ARG A 67 3.83 6.24 -13.46
CA ARG A 67 2.80 6.59 -12.48
C ARG A 67 1.41 6.21 -12.97
N PHE A 68 0.63 5.60 -12.10
CA PHE A 68 -0.81 5.40 -12.26
C PHE A 68 -1.55 6.19 -11.18
N ASP A 69 -2.56 6.95 -11.56
CA ASP A 69 -3.44 7.69 -10.64
C ASP A 69 -4.89 7.43 -10.99
N ILE A 70 -5.55 6.61 -10.17
CA ILE A 70 -6.89 6.09 -10.40
C ILE A 70 -7.85 6.67 -9.35
N ALA A 71 -8.85 7.42 -9.79
CA ALA A 71 -9.88 8.01 -8.94
C ALA A 71 -11.28 7.73 -9.49
N GLU A 72 -12.15 7.12 -8.68
CA GLU A 72 -13.54 6.71 -9.00
C GLU A 72 -13.74 5.74 -10.20
N GLY A 73 -12.71 5.48 -11.01
CA GLY A 73 -12.74 4.57 -12.16
C GLY A 73 -11.88 3.32 -11.96
N SER A 74 -11.67 2.56 -13.04
CA SER A 74 -10.94 1.29 -13.00
C SER A 74 -9.72 1.25 -13.92
N LEU A 75 -8.62 0.69 -13.42
CA LEU A 75 -7.46 0.27 -14.21
C LEU A 75 -7.41 -1.26 -14.21
N MET A 76 -7.34 -1.88 -15.39
CA MET A 76 -7.13 -3.32 -15.53
C MET A 76 -5.69 -3.61 -15.95
N LEU A 77 -5.05 -4.53 -15.25
CA LEU A 77 -3.70 -5.05 -15.50
C LEU A 77 -3.73 -6.58 -15.51
N GLY A 78 -2.77 -7.19 -16.19
CA GLY A 78 -2.45 -8.61 -16.02
C GLY A 78 -1.50 -8.81 -14.84
N SER A 79 -0.61 -9.80 -14.92
CA SER A 79 0.52 -9.86 -14.00
C SER A 79 1.41 -8.63 -14.14
N PHE A 80 1.71 -7.95 -13.04
CA PHE A 80 2.34 -6.65 -13.04
C PHE A 80 3.49 -6.55 -12.01
N GLU A 81 4.64 -6.07 -12.47
CA GLU A 81 5.77 -5.71 -11.61
C GLU A 81 5.81 -4.17 -11.45
N ASN A 82 5.56 -3.69 -10.23
CA ASN A 82 5.62 -2.28 -9.92
C ASN A 82 6.99 -1.88 -9.37
N GLY A 83 7.73 -1.10 -10.16
CA GLY A 83 8.88 -0.32 -9.69
C GLY A 83 8.60 1.19 -9.61
N GLY A 84 7.36 1.62 -9.89
CA GLY A 84 6.95 3.02 -9.94
C GLY A 84 5.94 3.36 -8.85
N THR A 85 5.02 4.27 -9.18
CA THR A 85 3.93 4.67 -8.29
C THR A 85 2.59 4.18 -8.82
N LEU A 86 1.90 3.34 -8.05
CA LEU A 86 0.48 3.02 -8.22
C LEU A 86 -0.31 3.83 -7.19
N THR A 87 -1.38 4.50 -7.59
CA THR A 87 -2.27 5.20 -6.67
C THR A 87 -3.72 4.91 -7.00
N ALA A 88 -4.46 4.39 -6.03
CA ALA A 88 -5.91 4.26 -6.07
C ALA A 88 -6.50 5.16 -4.99
N ARG A 89 -7.39 6.09 -5.36
CA ARG A 89 -7.97 7.06 -4.43
C ARG A 89 -9.44 7.31 -4.71
N GLN A 90 -10.20 7.82 -3.75
CA GLN A 90 -11.59 8.24 -3.93
C GLN A 90 -12.44 7.13 -4.63
N GLY A 91 -12.33 5.90 -4.16
CA GLY A 91 -13.04 4.74 -4.73
C GLY A 91 -12.49 4.23 -6.06
N GLY A 92 -11.31 4.68 -6.51
CA GLY A 92 -10.64 4.13 -7.68
C GLY A 92 -10.25 2.66 -7.46
N ASN A 93 -10.36 1.84 -8.51
CA ASN A 93 -10.01 0.42 -8.46
C ASN A 93 -8.82 0.09 -9.37
N ILE A 94 -7.86 -0.65 -8.85
CA ILE A 94 -6.78 -1.27 -9.64
C ILE A 94 -7.02 -2.78 -9.60
N ASP A 95 -7.42 -3.34 -10.74
CA ASP A 95 -7.68 -4.77 -10.93
C ASP A 95 -6.46 -5.43 -11.61
N ILE A 96 -5.75 -6.26 -10.86
CA ILE A 96 -4.61 -7.05 -11.31
C ILE A 96 -5.07 -8.50 -11.47
N ASN A 97 -5.44 -8.86 -12.69
CA ASN A 97 -5.81 -10.22 -13.04
C ASN A 97 -4.57 -11.09 -13.30
N GLY A 98 -3.76 -11.25 -12.25
CA GLY A 98 -2.49 -11.95 -12.27
C GLY A 98 -1.68 -11.73 -11.00
N SER A 99 -0.39 -12.00 -11.06
CA SER A 99 0.54 -11.77 -9.95
C SER A 99 0.92 -10.29 -9.85
N PHE A 100 1.03 -9.79 -8.63
CA PHE A 100 1.53 -8.46 -8.32
C PHE A 100 2.87 -8.57 -7.57
N THR A 101 3.91 -7.90 -8.07
CA THR A 101 5.18 -7.76 -7.34
C THR A 101 5.58 -6.30 -7.25
N GLN A 102 5.70 -5.76 -6.04
CA GLN A 102 6.31 -4.45 -5.82
C GLN A 102 7.81 -4.62 -5.56
N THR A 103 8.66 -4.02 -6.40
CA THR A 103 10.13 -4.14 -6.32
C THR A 103 10.81 -2.89 -5.78
N THR A 104 10.24 -1.71 -6.04
CA THR A 104 10.64 -0.41 -5.49
C THR A 104 9.51 0.60 -5.70
N GLY A 105 9.64 1.85 -5.24
CA GLY A 105 8.56 2.84 -5.40
C GLY A 105 7.42 2.62 -4.40
N SER A 106 6.18 2.90 -4.80
CA SER A 106 5.04 2.82 -3.89
C SER A 106 3.75 2.37 -4.55
N THR A 107 2.92 1.69 -3.75
CA THR A 107 1.49 1.54 -3.98
C THR A 107 0.75 2.30 -2.90
N THR A 108 -0.10 3.25 -3.28
CA THR A 108 -0.77 4.17 -2.37
C THR A 108 -2.28 4.03 -2.48
N LEU A 109 -2.95 3.74 -1.37
CA LEU A 109 -4.41 3.70 -1.28
C LEU A 109 -4.92 4.92 -0.50
N GLN A 110 -5.91 5.62 -1.03
CA GLN A 110 -6.59 6.74 -0.36
C GLN A 110 -8.09 6.61 -0.57
N ASP A 111 -8.69 5.66 0.15
CA ASP A 111 -10.04 5.14 -0.07
C ASP A 111 -10.20 4.43 -1.42
N GLY A 112 -9.11 3.85 -1.94
CA GLY A 112 -9.10 3.06 -3.16
C GLY A 112 -9.02 1.56 -2.90
N THR A 113 -9.20 0.77 -3.95
CA THR A 113 -9.11 -0.69 -3.92
C THR A 113 -7.98 -1.20 -4.82
N LEU A 114 -7.27 -2.21 -4.33
CA LEU A 114 -6.33 -3.02 -5.09
C LEU A 114 -6.83 -4.48 -5.07
N ASP A 115 -7.29 -4.96 -6.22
CA ASP A 115 -7.75 -6.33 -6.42
C ASP A 115 -6.64 -7.15 -7.09
N ILE A 116 -6.24 -8.28 -6.49
CA ILE A 116 -5.18 -9.15 -7.01
C ILE A 116 -5.68 -10.60 -7.02
N THR A 117 -5.70 -11.23 -8.20
CA THR A 117 -6.16 -12.63 -8.33
C THR A 117 -5.03 -13.66 -8.20
N GLY A 118 -3.78 -13.25 -8.41
CA GLY A 118 -2.59 -14.10 -8.31
C GLY A 118 -1.80 -13.91 -7.03
N VAL A 119 -0.50 -14.24 -7.09
CA VAL A 119 0.43 -14.04 -5.96
C VAL A 119 0.67 -12.55 -5.75
N SER A 120 0.60 -12.06 -4.51
CA SER A 120 0.92 -10.68 -4.14
C SER A 120 2.17 -10.62 -3.26
N ASN A 121 3.24 -9.99 -3.77
CA ASN A 121 4.53 -9.89 -3.11
C ASN A 121 5.02 -8.44 -3.03
N LEU A 122 5.41 -8.02 -1.84
CA LEU A 122 6.07 -6.75 -1.59
C LEU A 122 7.55 -7.01 -1.28
N GLN A 123 8.39 -6.93 -2.31
CA GLN A 123 9.83 -7.24 -2.26
C GLN A 123 10.72 -5.98 -2.07
N GLY A 124 10.15 -4.80 -2.33
CA GLY A 124 10.80 -3.51 -2.10
C GLY A 124 9.80 -2.37 -2.24
N GLY A 125 10.22 -1.14 -1.89
CA GLY A 125 9.29 0.00 -1.87
C GLY A 125 8.31 -0.09 -0.70
N ALA A 126 7.10 0.43 -0.87
CA ALA A 126 6.09 0.41 0.19
C ALA A 126 4.65 0.30 -0.32
N ILE A 127 3.78 -0.32 0.49
CA ILE A 127 2.34 -0.08 0.43
C ILE A 127 2.00 0.94 1.52
N VAL A 128 1.29 2.00 1.14
CA VAL A 128 0.98 3.14 2.02
C VAL A 128 -0.49 3.52 1.89
N GLY A 129 -1.13 3.96 2.98
CA GLY A 129 -2.42 4.63 2.91
C GLY A 129 -3.59 3.81 3.44
N SER A 130 -4.79 4.35 3.23
CA SER A 130 -6.05 3.75 3.68
C SER A 130 -6.85 3.26 2.49
N GLY A 131 -7.41 2.06 2.58
CA GLY A 131 -8.13 1.44 1.48
C GLY A 131 -8.24 -0.07 1.65
N ILE A 132 -8.58 -0.75 0.57
CA ILE A 132 -8.84 -2.18 0.56
C ILE A 132 -7.85 -2.88 -0.36
N ILE A 133 -7.26 -3.97 0.13
CA ILE A 133 -6.50 -4.92 -0.67
C ILE A 133 -7.25 -6.25 -0.64
N ASN A 134 -7.68 -6.73 -1.81
CA ASN A 134 -8.27 -8.05 -1.96
C ASN A 134 -7.23 -8.97 -2.61
N THR A 135 -6.85 -10.03 -1.92
CA THR A 135 -5.87 -11.03 -2.42
C THR A 135 -6.09 -12.35 -1.71
N LEU A 136 -5.57 -13.45 -2.26
CA LEU A 136 -5.51 -14.70 -1.49
C LEU A 136 -4.54 -14.57 -0.31
N GLU A 137 -3.36 -14.04 -0.58
CA GLU A 137 -2.31 -13.79 0.40
C GLU A 137 -1.49 -12.56 -0.03
N LEU A 138 -1.08 -11.73 0.93
CA LEU A 138 -0.06 -10.70 0.76
C LEU A 138 1.20 -11.10 1.53
N THR A 139 2.31 -11.29 0.82
CA THR A 139 3.63 -11.46 1.43
C THR A 139 4.37 -10.12 1.50
N ASN A 140 4.62 -9.63 2.71
CA ASN A 140 5.41 -8.44 3.01
C ASN A 140 6.87 -8.78 3.35
N ASP A 141 7.78 -8.55 2.41
CA ASP A 141 9.23 -8.60 2.57
C ASP A 141 9.86 -7.18 2.55
N SER A 142 9.04 -6.13 2.64
CA SER A 142 9.47 -4.74 2.64
C SER A 142 8.68 -3.88 3.63
N LEU A 143 7.93 -2.86 3.20
CA LEU A 143 7.32 -1.89 4.10
C LEU A 143 5.81 -1.70 3.88
N ILE A 144 5.02 -1.87 4.94
CA ILE A 144 3.62 -1.45 4.98
C ILE A 144 3.46 -0.32 6.00
N ASN A 145 2.84 0.78 5.56
CA ASN A 145 2.39 1.89 6.41
C ASN A 145 0.88 2.05 6.19
N PRO A 146 0.00 1.49 7.04
CA PRO A 146 -1.41 1.86 7.01
C PRO A 146 -1.54 3.38 7.17
N GLY A 147 -2.46 3.98 6.43
CA GLY A 147 -2.65 5.43 6.44
C GLY A 147 -1.56 6.25 5.73
N ASN A 148 -1.81 7.55 5.65
CA ASN A 148 -0.86 8.58 5.18
C ASN A 148 -0.91 9.73 6.20
N GLY A 149 -0.39 9.46 7.38
CA GLY A 149 -1.01 9.87 8.65
C GLY A 149 -1.80 8.69 9.22
N VAL A 150 -2.56 8.91 10.30
CA VAL A 150 -3.38 7.85 10.90
C VAL A 150 -4.45 7.32 9.94
N GLY A 151 -4.63 6.00 9.87
CA GLY A 151 -5.66 5.39 9.04
C GLY A 151 -5.73 3.87 9.05
N THR A 152 -6.70 3.34 8.31
CA THR A 152 -6.98 1.89 8.28
C THR A 152 -6.67 1.30 6.91
N LEU A 153 -5.89 0.23 6.88
CA LEU A 153 -5.70 -0.62 5.71
C LEU A 153 -6.43 -1.95 5.93
N ASP A 154 -7.41 -2.24 5.07
CA ASP A 154 -8.17 -3.48 5.09
C ASP A 154 -7.56 -4.47 4.10
N LEU A 155 -7.10 -5.61 4.60
CA LEU A 155 -6.54 -6.72 3.84
C LEU A 155 -7.49 -7.91 3.90
N ASN A 156 -8.25 -8.09 2.83
CA ASN A 156 -9.12 -9.24 2.63
C ASN A 156 -8.33 -10.41 2.05
N GLY A 157 -7.58 -11.09 2.92
CA GLY A 157 -6.73 -12.24 2.57
C GLY A 157 -5.88 -12.68 3.76
N ASP A 158 -5.01 -13.65 3.52
CA ASP A 158 -3.94 -14.00 4.46
C ASP A 158 -2.81 -12.96 4.39
N TYR A 159 -2.10 -12.78 5.50
CA TYR A 159 -0.95 -11.87 5.60
C TYR A 159 0.28 -12.62 6.08
N THR A 160 1.37 -12.51 5.33
CA THR A 160 2.67 -13.04 5.73
C THR A 160 3.69 -11.91 5.79
N GLN A 161 4.12 -11.51 6.99
CA GLN A 161 5.27 -10.65 7.17
C GLN A 161 6.52 -11.50 7.33
N THR A 162 7.50 -11.31 6.46
CA THR A 162 8.77 -12.06 6.51
C THR A 162 9.72 -11.47 7.56
N GLY A 163 10.91 -12.06 7.69
CA GLY A 163 11.97 -11.51 8.54
C GLY A 163 12.48 -10.13 8.12
N ASN A 164 12.33 -9.73 6.86
CA ASN A 164 12.70 -8.39 6.39
C ASN A 164 11.52 -7.42 6.42
N GLY A 165 10.30 -7.93 6.52
CA GLY A 165 9.08 -7.15 6.53
C GLY A 165 9.01 -6.18 7.72
N LEU A 166 8.54 -4.98 7.42
CA LEU A 166 8.30 -3.88 8.34
C LEU A 166 6.82 -3.50 8.27
N LEU A 167 6.22 -3.33 9.44
CA LEU A 167 4.91 -2.69 9.61
C LEU A 167 5.12 -1.46 10.50
N ASN A 168 4.73 -0.28 10.03
CA ASN A 168 4.72 0.91 10.85
C ASN A 168 3.29 1.27 11.24
N ILE A 169 3.12 1.72 12.48
CA ILE A 169 1.86 2.13 13.09
C ILE A 169 2.06 3.49 13.77
N GLU A 170 1.20 4.45 13.44
CA GLU A 170 1.14 5.78 14.03
C GLU A 170 -0.01 5.85 15.05
N LEU A 171 0.27 6.37 16.25
CA LEU A 171 -0.73 6.61 17.30
C LEU A 171 -0.90 8.12 17.51
N GLY A 172 -2.08 8.65 17.17
CA GLY A 172 -2.44 10.06 17.30
C GLY A 172 -3.54 10.35 18.33
N GLY A 173 -4.13 9.32 18.92
CA GLY A 173 -5.20 9.33 19.92
C GLY A 173 -5.61 7.89 20.27
N ASP A 174 -6.39 7.68 21.33
CA ASP A 174 -6.82 6.36 21.81
C ASP A 174 -8.16 5.89 21.23
N THR A 175 -8.81 6.73 20.41
CA THR A 175 -10.08 6.36 19.76
C THR A 175 -9.84 5.79 18.36
N ALA A 176 -10.66 4.82 17.95
CA ALA A 176 -10.60 4.26 16.60
C ALA A 176 -10.66 5.36 15.52
N GLY A 177 -9.76 5.30 14.54
CA GLY A 177 -9.57 6.35 13.53
C GLY A 177 -8.55 7.42 13.93
N GLU A 178 -8.05 7.42 15.17
CA GLU A 178 -6.95 8.29 15.62
C GLU A 178 -5.60 7.55 15.70
N PHE A 179 -5.55 6.30 15.26
CA PHE A 179 -4.34 5.50 15.16
C PHE A 179 -4.43 4.55 13.97
N ASP A 180 -3.28 4.06 13.53
CA ASP A 180 -3.20 3.12 12.42
C ASP A 180 -3.73 1.74 12.77
N GLN A 181 -4.43 1.14 11.81
CA GLN A 181 -4.90 -0.24 11.89
C GLN A 181 -4.60 -1.01 10.61
N LEU A 182 -4.07 -2.22 10.76
CA LEU A 182 -4.04 -3.22 9.71
C LEU A 182 -5.08 -4.29 10.04
N LEU A 183 -6.17 -4.34 9.28
CA LEU A 183 -7.26 -5.28 9.48
C LEU A 183 -7.10 -6.43 8.50
N ILE A 184 -6.84 -7.64 9.00
CA ILE A 184 -6.57 -8.81 8.17
C ILE A 184 -7.78 -9.74 8.31
N SER A 185 -8.43 -10.10 7.21
CA SER A 185 -9.58 -11.00 7.29
C SER A 185 -9.18 -12.46 7.52
N GLY A 186 -7.95 -12.82 7.14
CA GLY A 186 -7.39 -14.17 7.21
C GLY A 186 -6.32 -14.37 8.30
N THR A 187 -5.43 -15.32 8.07
CA THR A 187 -4.35 -15.69 8.99
C THR A 187 -3.18 -14.72 8.88
N ALA A 188 -2.69 -14.24 10.03
CA ALA A 188 -1.48 -13.42 10.11
C ALA A 188 -0.26 -14.27 10.51
N SER A 189 0.64 -14.52 9.57
CA SER A 189 1.98 -15.08 9.82
C SER A 189 2.97 -13.94 10.06
N LEU A 190 3.42 -13.78 11.31
CA LEU A 190 4.20 -12.61 11.72
C LEU A 190 5.68 -12.97 11.97
N ALA A 191 6.56 -12.15 11.41
CA ALA A 191 7.99 -12.09 11.68
C ALA A 191 8.49 -10.65 11.46
N GLY A 192 9.80 -10.42 11.47
CA GLY A 192 10.36 -9.11 11.15
C GLY A 192 10.05 -8.07 12.23
N THR A 193 9.73 -6.83 11.82
CA THR A 193 9.62 -5.69 12.75
C THR A 193 8.25 -5.00 12.70
N LEU A 194 7.70 -4.72 13.88
CA LEU A 194 6.65 -3.72 14.09
C LEU A 194 7.28 -2.45 14.67
N ASN A 195 7.06 -1.30 14.04
CA ASN A 195 7.44 0.00 14.57
C ASN A 195 6.21 0.80 14.94
N VAL A 196 6.20 1.36 16.14
CA VAL A 196 5.11 2.20 16.63
C VAL A 196 5.67 3.59 16.91
N SER A 197 4.94 4.63 16.50
CA SER A 197 5.33 6.02 16.71
C SER A 197 4.15 6.87 17.20
N LEU A 198 4.45 7.93 17.95
CA LEU A 198 3.45 8.91 18.37
C LEU A 198 3.41 10.05 17.36
N VAL A 199 2.22 10.43 16.93
CA VAL A 199 1.99 11.54 16.00
C VAL A 199 1.05 12.57 16.60
N ASN A 200 0.84 13.70 15.91
CA ASN A 200 -0.11 14.75 16.32
C ASN A 200 0.11 15.33 17.74
N ASN A 201 1.33 15.21 18.28
CA ASN A 201 1.68 15.56 19.67
C ASN A 201 0.88 14.79 20.73
N TYR A 202 0.38 13.61 20.38
CA TYR A 202 -0.33 12.75 21.32
C TYR A 202 0.61 12.29 22.44
N THR A 203 0.12 12.37 23.68
CA THR A 203 0.81 11.89 24.89
C THR A 203 -0.06 10.80 25.51
N PRO A 204 0.30 9.52 25.36
CA PRO A 204 -0.50 8.44 25.90
C PRO A 204 -0.62 8.51 27.43
N GLU A 205 -1.82 8.22 27.93
CA GLU A 205 -2.18 8.15 29.35
C GLU A 205 -2.35 6.68 29.79
N ILE A 206 -2.27 6.43 31.09
CA ILE A 206 -2.44 5.08 31.63
C ILE A 206 -3.84 4.53 31.31
N GLY A 207 -3.89 3.32 30.74
CA GLY A 207 -5.12 2.68 30.30
C GLY A 207 -5.46 2.89 28.82
N ASP A 208 -4.81 3.83 28.12
CA ASP A 208 -5.00 4.02 26.68
C ASP A 208 -4.68 2.71 25.94
N SER A 209 -5.53 2.35 24.99
CA SER A 209 -5.53 1.02 24.35
C SER A 209 -5.73 1.15 22.84
N PHE A 210 -4.89 0.48 22.07
CA PHE A 210 -4.85 0.57 20.61
C PHE A 210 -4.92 -0.83 19.99
N GLU A 211 -6.02 -1.15 19.30
CA GLU A 211 -6.15 -2.39 18.52
C GLU A 211 -5.53 -2.18 17.14
N VAL A 212 -4.21 -2.38 17.05
CA VAL A 212 -3.41 -2.00 15.87
C VAL A 212 -3.43 -3.07 14.78
N LEU A 213 -3.68 -4.33 15.14
CA LEU A 213 -3.90 -5.41 14.18
C LEU A 213 -5.15 -6.20 14.56
N ASN A 214 -5.90 -6.62 13.54
CA ASN A 214 -6.93 -7.65 13.62
C ASN A 214 -6.59 -8.80 12.66
N PHE A 215 -6.91 -10.04 13.02
CA PHE A 215 -6.71 -11.23 12.19
C PHE A 215 -7.65 -12.37 12.61
N SER A 216 -7.91 -13.34 11.73
CA SER A 216 -8.73 -14.51 12.09
C SER A 216 -7.98 -15.55 12.91
N ASP A 217 -6.68 -15.71 12.62
CA ASP A 217 -5.75 -16.59 13.33
C ASP A 217 -4.33 -16.03 13.20
N ARG A 218 -3.40 -16.50 14.02
CA ARG A 218 -2.02 -16.02 14.05
C ARG A 218 -0.99 -17.13 14.15
N ILE A 219 0.06 -17.00 13.33
CA ILE A 219 1.24 -17.86 13.36
C ILE A 219 2.45 -16.99 13.68
N GLY A 220 3.13 -17.27 14.80
CA GLY A 220 4.31 -16.53 15.22
C GLY A 220 4.01 -15.11 15.70
N ASP A 221 5.09 -14.36 15.94
CA ASP A 221 5.11 -13.02 16.52
C ASP A 221 6.10 -12.16 15.72
N PHE A 222 5.96 -10.84 15.80
CA PHE A 222 7.04 -9.95 15.34
C PHE A 222 8.34 -10.30 16.07
N THR A 223 9.44 -10.37 15.32
CA THR A 223 10.77 -10.61 15.90
C THR A 223 11.23 -9.42 16.71
N THR A 224 10.87 -8.20 16.28
CA THR A 224 11.15 -6.94 16.99
C THR A 224 9.89 -6.10 17.05
N ILE A 225 9.58 -5.56 18.24
CA ILE A 225 8.54 -4.55 18.43
C ILE A 225 9.22 -3.31 19.00
N ASN A 226 9.27 -2.24 18.21
CA ASN A 226 9.82 -0.96 18.60
C ASN A 226 8.68 -0.04 19.05
N LEU A 227 8.63 0.25 20.34
CA LEU A 227 7.60 1.11 20.95
C LEU A 227 8.21 2.48 21.29
N PRO A 228 7.44 3.57 21.18
CA PRO A 228 7.93 4.89 21.52
C PRO A 228 8.12 5.00 23.04
N THR A 229 9.10 5.81 23.46
CA THR A 229 9.33 6.05 24.88
C THR A 229 8.21 6.90 25.47
N LEU A 230 7.65 6.44 26.59
CA LEU A 230 6.61 7.16 27.34
C LEU A 230 7.21 8.01 28.48
N PRO A 231 6.43 8.94 29.06
CA PRO A 231 6.80 9.62 30.30
C PRO A 231 7.19 8.65 31.43
N ALA A 232 8.00 9.14 32.36
CA ALA A 232 8.52 8.31 33.45
C ALA A 232 7.39 7.65 34.27
N GLY A 233 7.45 6.33 34.39
CA GLY A 233 6.47 5.54 35.14
C GLY A 233 5.37 4.91 34.28
N LEU A 234 5.39 5.14 32.97
CA LEU A 234 4.52 4.46 32.00
C LEU A 234 5.34 3.55 31.08
N ASP A 235 4.72 2.46 30.64
CA ASP A 235 5.26 1.60 29.59
C ASP A 235 4.13 1.12 28.65
N PHE A 236 4.51 0.64 27.47
CA PHE A 236 3.58 -0.08 26.61
C PHE A 236 3.63 -1.57 26.90
N GLN A 237 2.46 -2.18 27.06
CA GLN A 237 2.27 -3.61 26.99
C GLN A 237 1.71 -4.00 25.63
N ALA A 238 2.46 -4.81 24.88
CA ALA A 238 1.96 -5.46 23.67
C ALA A 238 1.34 -6.81 24.03
N GLN A 239 0.06 -7.00 23.73
CA GLN A 239 -0.69 -8.22 24.02
C GLN A 239 -1.30 -8.80 22.75
N PHE A 240 -0.85 -9.99 22.36
CA PHE A 240 -1.52 -10.79 21.35
C PHE A 240 -2.67 -11.58 21.97
N ASP A 241 -3.89 -11.27 21.56
CA ASP A 241 -5.08 -12.08 21.81
C ASP A 241 -5.27 -13.11 20.67
N ALA A 242 -6.37 -13.86 20.70
CA ALA A 242 -6.68 -14.86 19.68
C ALA A 242 -6.86 -14.27 18.27
N ASN A 243 -7.31 -13.01 18.17
CA ASN A 243 -7.73 -12.39 16.92
C ASN A 243 -7.23 -10.94 16.74
N ARG A 244 -6.32 -10.47 17.59
CA ARG A 244 -5.81 -9.09 17.53
C ARG A 244 -4.48 -8.90 18.27
N LEU A 245 -3.81 -7.80 17.95
CA LEU A 245 -2.74 -7.21 18.76
C LEU A 245 -3.26 -5.94 19.41
N LEU A 246 -3.29 -5.92 20.74
CA LEU A 246 -3.61 -4.74 21.54
C LEU A 246 -2.33 -4.16 22.14
N LEU A 247 -2.10 -2.87 21.95
CA LEU A 247 -1.12 -2.11 22.71
C LEU A 247 -1.85 -1.40 23.85
N THR A 248 -1.41 -1.54 25.09
CA THR A 248 -2.01 -0.85 26.25
C THR A 248 -0.93 -0.09 27.00
N VAL A 249 -1.23 1.13 27.44
CA VAL A 249 -0.34 1.88 28.33
C VAL A 249 -0.59 1.45 29.77
N ILE A 250 0.48 1.07 30.48
CA ILE A 250 0.44 0.57 31.86
C ILE A 250 1.36 1.34 32.80
#